data_AF-A0A3E0P590-F1
#
_entry.id   AF-A0A3E0P590-F1
#
_cell.length_a   1.000
_cell.length_b   1.000
_cell.length_c   1.000
_cell.angle_alpha   90.00
_cell.angle_beta   90.00
_cell.angle_gamma   90.00
#
_symmetry.space_group_name_H-M   'P 1'
#
loop_
_entity.id
_entity.type
_entity.pdbx_description
1 polymer ?
#
loop_
_entity_poly.entity_id
_entity_poly.type
_entity_poly.pdbx_seq_one_letter_code
_entity_poly.pdbx_strand_id
1 'polypeptide(L)'
;MGRRAVAVGSGLGGGREMPAGACRAAGVWGMEARGRRGRIKEDCSRRRQLSRRSPIMALPHSENRTLEFDGGQAIGTTHQWPGGQYCAIHTANGLVGCGIYDIRSANEFSLAVAIARGTPAKPLREPEDLFDAKILEVSNAAEALGVKTGMTGREAVETLLAAK
;
A
#
# COMPACT_ATOMS: atom_id res chain seq x y z
N MET A 1 35.48 13.60 41.94
CA MET A 1 35.20 12.29 42.54
C MET A 1 34.12 11.64 41.68
N GLY A 2 34.45 10.82 40.69
CA GLY A 2 34.94 9.45 40.86
C GLY A 2 33.72 8.55 41.07
N ARG A 3 33.23 7.85 40.05
CA ARG A 3 33.60 6.44 39.80
C ARG A 3 33.55 6.07 38.30
N ARG A 4 34.62 5.39 37.88
CA ARG A 4 34.82 4.62 36.65
C ARG A 4 34.28 3.18 36.82
N ALA A 5 33.95 2.53 35.71
CA ALA A 5 34.35 1.18 35.24
C ALA A 5 33.50 0.86 33.99
N VAL A 6 34.00 0.67 32.75
CA VAL A 6 34.99 -0.26 32.14
C VAL A 6 34.57 -1.74 32.17
N ALA A 7 34.28 -2.31 30.99
CA ALA A 7 34.87 -3.51 30.36
C ALA A 7 33.90 -4.04 29.26
N VAL A 8 34.25 -4.14 27.97
CA VAL A 8 35.14 -5.08 27.23
C VAL A 8 34.50 -6.47 27.02
N GLY A 9 34.46 -6.93 25.76
CA GLY A 9 34.23 -8.34 25.35
C GLY A 9 33.36 -8.44 24.09
N SER A 10 33.89 -8.57 22.86
CA SER A 10 34.57 -9.73 22.24
C SER A 10 33.62 -10.87 21.84
N GLY A 11 33.54 -11.15 20.53
CA GLY A 11 32.92 -12.34 19.92
C GLY A 11 32.70 -12.10 18.42
N LEU A 12 33.64 -12.36 17.51
CA LEU A 12 34.06 -13.68 16.97
C LEU A 12 32.90 -14.60 16.57
N GLY A 13 32.63 -14.62 15.26
CA GLY A 13 31.91 -15.65 14.51
C GLY A 13 31.87 -15.19 13.05
N GLY A 14 32.66 -15.70 12.12
CA GLY A 14 32.96 -17.11 11.88
C GLY A 14 32.08 -17.65 10.74
N GLY A 15 31.95 -16.91 9.63
CA GLY A 15 31.26 -17.36 8.42
C GLY A 15 32.25 -17.99 7.44
N ARG A 16 32.24 -19.32 7.35
CA ARG A 16 33.08 -20.11 6.46
C ARG A 16 32.69 -19.85 4.99
N GLU A 17 33.63 -19.38 4.19
CA GLU A 17 33.59 -19.55 2.74
C GLU A 17 33.71 -21.05 2.42
N MET A 18 32.74 -21.57 1.68
CA MET A 18 32.79 -22.92 1.09
C MET A 18 33.21 -22.79 -0.37
N PRO A 19 34.24 -23.53 -0.82
CA PRO A 19 34.73 -23.46 -2.19
C PRO A 19 33.78 -24.15 -3.17
N ALA A 20 33.67 -23.55 -4.36
CA ALA A 20 32.88 -24.03 -5.47
C ALA A 20 33.28 -25.46 -5.87
N GLY A 21 32.28 -26.35 -5.89
CA GLY A 21 32.42 -27.75 -6.26
C GLY A 21 32.97 -27.92 -7.67
N ALA A 22 34.16 -28.50 -7.74
CA ALA A 22 34.67 -29.17 -8.92
C ALA A 22 33.90 -30.49 -9.12
N CYS A 23 33.04 -30.56 -10.14
CA CYS A 23 32.54 -31.84 -10.64
C CYS A 23 33.39 -32.26 -11.85
N ARG A 24 34.30 -33.22 -11.62
CA ARG A 24 34.94 -34.03 -12.66
C ARG A 24 34.02 -35.20 -13.01
N ALA A 25 33.89 -35.48 -14.30
CA ALA A 25 33.65 -36.82 -14.88
C ALA A 25 34.05 -36.67 -16.38
N ALA A 26 35.05 -37.33 -16.98
CA ALA A 26 35.50 -38.73 -17.01
C ALA A 26 34.50 -39.70 -17.67
N GLY A 27 34.93 -40.30 -18.80
CA GLY A 27 34.30 -41.41 -19.57
C GLY A 27 33.57 -40.93 -20.83
N VAL A 28 34.16 -40.85 -22.04
CA VAL A 28 34.73 -41.85 -22.98
C VAL A 28 33.69 -42.83 -23.55
N TRP A 29 33.82 -43.08 -24.87
CA TRP A 29 33.14 -44.06 -25.76
C TRP A 29 31.83 -43.54 -26.41
N GLY A 30 31.60 -43.54 -27.72
CA GLY A 30 32.36 -43.97 -28.90
C GLY A 30 31.46 -43.88 -30.16
N MET A 31 32.08 -43.64 -31.32
CA MET A 31 31.66 -43.98 -32.70
C MET A 31 30.30 -43.51 -33.27
N GLU A 32 30.41 -42.57 -34.22
CA GLU A 32 30.04 -42.74 -35.65
C GLU A 32 28.59 -43.08 -36.02
N ALA A 33 27.84 -42.10 -36.56
CA ALA A 33 26.81 -42.38 -37.58
C ALA A 33 26.48 -41.14 -38.42
N ARG A 34 26.44 -41.38 -39.73
CA ARG A 34 26.30 -40.45 -40.85
C ARG A 34 24.92 -39.79 -40.92
N GLY A 35 24.91 -38.64 -41.61
CA GLY A 35 23.79 -37.75 -41.79
C GLY A 35 22.48 -38.38 -42.26
N ARG A 36 21.38 -37.75 -41.83
CA ARG A 36 20.12 -37.72 -42.57
C ARG A 36 19.34 -36.45 -42.23
N ARG A 37 18.93 -35.74 -43.28
CA ARG A 37 17.99 -34.63 -43.28
C ARG A 37 16.69 -35.03 -42.60
N GLY A 38 16.10 -34.09 -41.87
CA GLY A 38 14.65 -34.00 -41.74
C GLY A 38 14.15 -33.76 -40.32
N ARG A 39 13.21 -32.81 -40.24
CA ARG A 39 12.20 -32.66 -39.19
C ARG A 39 12.63 -31.82 -37.97
N ILE A 40 12.47 -30.50 -38.13
CA ILE A 40 12.20 -29.61 -37.00
C ILE A 40 10.78 -29.96 -36.53
N LYS A 41 10.67 -30.79 -35.49
CA LYS A 41 9.50 -30.87 -34.62
C LYS A 41 10.01 -30.81 -33.20
N GLU A 42 9.29 -30.03 -32.39
CA GLU A 42 9.69 -29.63 -31.06
C GLU A 42 10.10 -30.80 -30.17
N ASP A 43 11.07 -30.55 -29.29
CA ASP A 43 10.90 -31.04 -27.94
C ASP A 43 11.12 -29.92 -26.93
N CYS A 44 10.00 -29.60 -26.30
CA CYS A 44 9.80 -28.78 -25.14
C CYS A 44 10.50 -29.43 -23.94
N SER A 45 11.82 -29.35 -23.83
CA SER A 45 12.43 -29.56 -22.52
C SER A 45 13.82 -28.97 -22.39
N ARG A 46 13.91 -28.05 -21.42
CA ARG A 46 15.10 -27.77 -20.61
C ARG A 46 16.16 -26.89 -21.27
N ARG A 47 16.31 -25.74 -20.59
CA ARG A 47 17.59 -25.05 -20.34
C ARG A 47 17.94 -23.97 -21.36
N ARG A 48 17.21 -22.85 -21.28
CA ARG A 48 17.76 -21.52 -20.94
C ARG A 48 16.71 -20.47 -21.24
N GLN A 49 15.88 -20.20 -20.25
CA GLN A 49 15.31 -18.87 -20.05
C GLN A 49 14.80 -18.82 -18.61
N LEU A 50 15.72 -18.99 -17.65
CA LEU A 50 15.59 -18.26 -16.40
C LEU A 50 15.88 -16.79 -16.72
N SER A 51 14.93 -16.18 -17.41
CA SER A 51 14.77 -14.74 -17.41
C SER A 51 14.56 -14.37 -15.96
N ARG A 52 15.60 -13.79 -15.34
CA ARG A 52 15.48 -13.07 -14.08
C ARG A 52 14.54 -11.89 -14.31
N ARG A 53 13.23 -12.14 -14.32
CA ARG A 53 12.24 -11.08 -14.15
C ARG A 53 12.09 -10.92 -12.65
N SER A 54 12.68 -9.87 -12.10
CA SER A 54 12.23 -9.28 -10.85
C SER A 54 10.69 -9.22 -10.87
N PRO A 55 9.98 -9.48 -9.75
CA PRO A 55 8.54 -9.37 -9.75
C PRO A 55 8.20 -7.96 -10.23
N ILE A 56 7.38 -7.88 -11.28
CA ILE A 56 6.78 -6.64 -11.74
C ILE A 56 6.11 -6.05 -10.51
N MET A 57 6.63 -4.93 -9.99
CA MET A 57 6.02 -4.25 -8.85
C MET A 57 4.59 -3.90 -9.30
N ALA A 58 3.59 -4.54 -8.69
CA ALA A 58 2.20 -4.22 -8.97
C ALA A 58 1.98 -2.75 -8.64
N LEU A 59 1.50 -1.97 -9.62
CA LEU A 59 1.14 -0.57 -9.40
C LEU A 59 0.01 -0.51 -8.36
N PRO A 60 -0.04 0.55 -7.53
CA PRO A 60 -1.15 0.76 -6.62
C PRO A 60 -2.47 0.81 -7.41
N HIS A 61 -3.51 0.23 -6.84
CA HIS A 61 -4.87 0.40 -7.35
C HIS A 61 -5.40 1.75 -6.87
N SER A 62 -5.93 2.54 -7.80
CA SER A 62 -6.54 3.84 -7.52
C SER A 62 -7.84 3.92 -8.31
N GLU A 63 -8.93 4.26 -7.62
CA GLU A 63 -10.24 4.45 -8.23
C GLU A 63 -10.89 5.70 -7.65
N ASN A 64 -11.54 6.48 -8.52
CA ASN A 64 -12.37 7.60 -8.15
C ASN A 64 -13.77 7.35 -8.71
N ARG A 65 -14.79 7.54 -7.89
CA ARG A 65 -16.20 7.37 -8.28
C ARG A 65 -17.05 8.49 -7.72
N THR A 66 -18.11 8.85 -8.45
CA THR A 66 -19.11 9.79 -7.97
C THR A 66 -20.04 9.08 -7.00
N LEU A 67 -20.31 9.73 -5.88
CA LEU A 67 -21.21 9.29 -4.83
C LEU A 67 -22.37 10.28 -4.73
N GLU A 68 -23.58 9.75 -4.66
CA GLU A 68 -24.81 10.52 -4.54
C GLU A 68 -25.20 10.67 -3.06
N PHE A 69 -25.54 11.90 -2.69
CA PHE A 69 -25.97 12.33 -1.36
C PHE A 69 -27.23 13.20 -1.49
N ASP A 70 -27.97 13.39 -0.40
CA ASP A 70 -29.19 14.20 -0.43
C ASP A 70 -28.87 15.67 -0.72
N GLY A 71 -27.71 16.16 -0.24
CA GLY A 71 -27.19 17.50 -0.48
C GLY A 71 -26.46 17.71 -1.80
N GLY A 72 -26.21 16.66 -2.61
CA GLY A 72 -25.53 16.77 -3.90
C GLY A 72 -24.59 15.60 -4.21
N GLN A 73 -23.54 15.85 -4.99
CA GLN A 73 -22.56 14.84 -5.39
C GLN A 73 -21.21 15.08 -4.71
N ALA A 74 -20.54 13.99 -4.37
CA ALA A 74 -19.17 14.00 -3.87
C ALA A 74 -18.32 12.96 -4.62
N ILE A 75 -16.99 13.13 -4.59
CA ILE A 75 -16.06 12.19 -5.22
C ILE A 75 -15.45 11.30 -4.13
N GLY A 76 -15.83 10.03 -4.15
CA GLY A 76 -15.19 8.98 -3.36
C GLY A 76 -13.90 8.53 -4.05
N THR A 77 -12.82 8.42 -3.30
CA THR A 77 -11.54 7.92 -3.79
C THR A 77 -11.06 6.77 -2.92
N THR A 78 -10.52 5.73 -3.56
CA THR A 78 -9.87 4.61 -2.90
C THR A 78 -8.50 4.36 -3.52
N HIS A 79 -7.53 4.10 -2.66
CA HIS A 79 -6.15 3.84 -3.05
C HIS A 79 -5.61 2.68 -2.23
N GLN A 80 -5.07 1.66 -2.89
CA GLN A 80 -4.67 0.40 -2.27
C GLN A 80 -3.34 -0.08 -2.85
N TRP A 81 -2.42 -0.54 -2.00
CA TRP A 81 -1.12 -1.10 -2.38
C TRP A 81 -0.70 -2.21 -1.42
N PRO A 82 0.34 -3.01 -1.76
CA PRO A 82 0.89 -3.99 -0.83
C PRO A 82 1.39 -3.30 0.46
N GLY A 83 0.65 -3.49 1.55
CA GLY A 83 0.99 -2.94 2.87
C GLY A 83 0.28 -1.64 3.24
N GLY A 84 -0.65 -1.12 2.43
CA GLY A 84 -1.41 0.06 2.84
C GLY A 84 -2.61 0.38 1.95
N GLN A 85 -3.45 1.24 2.49
CA GLN A 85 -4.71 1.67 1.89
C GLN A 85 -5.12 3.02 2.47
N TYR A 86 -5.80 3.83 1.67
CA TYR A 86 -6.55 4.98 2.17
C TYR A 86 -7.76 5.23 1.28
N CYS A 87 -8.79 5.82 1.89
CA CYS A 87 -9.97 6.30 1.19
C CYS A 87 -10.38 7.67 1.72
N ALA A 88 -11.06 8.41 0.86
CA ALA A 88 -11.58 9.73 1.17
C ALA A 88 -12.81 10.06 0.34
N ILE A 89 -13.65 10.94 0.86
CA ILE A 89 -14.77 11.54 0.15
C ILE A 89 -14.48 13.04 0.04
N HIS A 90 -14.50 13.55 -1.18
CA HIS A 90 -14.22 14.94 -1.49
C HIS A 90 -15.51 15.63 -1.92
N THR A 91 -15.79 16.77 -1.27
CA THR A 91 -16.89 17.66 -1.61
C THR A 91 -16.32 18.97 -2.16
N ALA A 92 -17.19 19.87 -2.64
CA ALA A 92 -16.75 21.20 -3.08
C ALA A 92 -16.15 22.05 -1.93
N ASN A 93 -16.59 21.82 -0.69
CA ASN A 93 -16.25 22.65 0.46
C ASN A 93 -15.26 22.00 1.42
N GLY A 94 -14.98 20.70 1.28
CA GLY A 94 -14.15 19.97 2.22
C GLY A 94 -13.98 18.48 1.91
N LEU A 95 -13.36 17.78 2.84
CA LEU A 95 -12.89 16.39 2.71
C LEU A 95 -13.28 15.59 3.96
N VAL A 96 -13.78 14.38 3.77
CA VAL A 96 -13.90 13.36 4.82
C VAL A 96 -12.93 12.24 4.52
N GLY A 97 -11.90 12.09 5.33
CA GLY A 97 -10.79 11.16 5.09
C GLY A 97 -10.65 10.09 6.16
N CYS A 98 -9.99 8.99 5.81
CA CYS A 98 -9.58 8.01 6.81
C CYS A 98 -8.45 8.55 7.72
N GLY A 99 -8.14 7.85 8.81
CA GLY A 99 -7.18 8.28 9.86
C GLY A 99 -5.71 8.53 9.44
N ILE A 100 -5.39 8.52 8.16
CA ILE A 100 -4.05 8.83 7.63
C ILE A 100 -3.83 10.34 7.41
N TYR A 101 -4.92 11.11 7.27
CA TYR A 101 -4.84 12.57 7.12
C TYR A 101 -4.41 13.23 8.43
N ASP A 102 -3.60 14.27 8.34
CA ASP A 102 -3.17 15.05 9.50
C ASP A 102 -4.04 16.30 9.68
N ILE A 103 -4.72 16.39 10.82
CA ILE A 103 -5.60 17.51 11.13
C ILE A 103 -4.84 18.80 11.40
N ARG A 104 -3.59 18.72 11.85
CA ARG A 104 -2.77 19.91 12.12
C ARG A 104 -2.44 20.63 10.83
N SER A 105 -2.00 19.89 9.82
CA SER A 105 -1.79 20.38 8.47
C SER A 105 -3.08 20.96 7.89
N ALA A 106 -4.22 20.28 8.04
CA ALA A 106 -5.50 20.80 7.58
C ALA A 106 -5.86 22.16 8.21
N ASN A 107 -5.61 22.31 9.52
CA ASN A 107 -5.85 23.55 10.23
C ASN A 107 -4.93 24.69 9.80
N GLU A 108 -3.65 24.40 9.53
CA GLU A 108 -2.68 25.40 9.05
C GLU A 108 -3.12 26.03 7.71
N PHE A 109 -3.66 25.21 6.81
CA PHE A 109 -4.16 25.65 5.51
C PHE A 109 -5.65 26.01 5.50
N SER A 110 -6.31 26.05 6.67
CA SER A 110 -7.74 26.33 6.79
C SER A 110 -8.63 25.43 5.91
N LEU A 111 -8.23 24.17 5.73
CA LEU A 111 -8.95 23.17 4.97
C LEU A 111 -10.05 22.55 5.83
N ALA A 112 -11.28 22.45 5.31
CA ALA A 112 -12.36 21.74 5.99
C ALA A 112 -12.15 20.23 5.85
N VAL A 113 -11.70 19.59 6.92
CA VAL A 113 -11.35 18.17 6.95
C VAL A 113 -12.00 17.50 8.16
N ALA A 114 -12.68 16.39 7.93
CA ALA A 114 -13.17 15.50 8.97
C ALA A 114 -12.47 14.14 8.85
N ILE A 115 -12.01 13.61 9.99
CA ILE A 115 -11.25 12.36 10.03
C ILE A 115 -12.08 11.26 10.68
N ALA A 116 -12.33 10.21 9.92
CA ALA A 116 -12.90 8.96 10.41
C ALA A 116 -11.79 7.92 10.63
N ARG A 117 -11.86 7.16 11.73
CA ARG A 117 -10.92 6.04 11.95
C ARG A 117 -11.67 4.71 11.96
N GLY A 118 -11.18 3.79 11.14
CA GLY A 118 -11.59 2.39 11.17
C GLY A 118 -11.00 1.64 12.37
N THR A 119 -11.46 0.42 12.56
CA THR A 119 -10.86 -0.52 13.53
C THR A 119 -10.04 -1.56 12.78
N PRO A 120 -9.08 -2.26 13.44
CA PRO A 120 -8.38 -3.37 12.80
C PRO A 120 -9.32 -4.47 12.27
N ALA A 121 -10.52 -4.60 12.86
CA ALA A 121 -11.55 -5.54 12.42
C ALA A 121 -12.33 -5.06 11.18
N LYS A 122 -12.52 -3.74 11.02
CA LYS A 122 -13.19 -3.12 9.86
C LYS A 122 -12.29 -2.00 9.31
N PRO A 123 -11.28 -2.35 8.49
CA PRO A 123 -10.38 -1.38 7.90
C PRO A 123 -11.11 -0.63 6.77
N LEU A 124 -11.02 0.70 6.75
CA LEU A 124 -11.66 1.55 5.74
C LEU A 124 -10.93 1.39 4.40
N ARG A 125 -11.56 0.74 3.43
CA ARG A 125 -11.00 0.49 2.08
C ARG A 125 -11.73 1.27 1.03
N GLU A 126 -13.05 1.20 1.10
CA GLU A 126 -13.94 1.82 0.14
C GLU A 126 -14.47 3.13 0.74
N PRO A 127 -14.76 4.15 -0.08
CA PRO A 127 -15.32 5.39 0.43
C PRO A 127 -16.66 5.17 1.13
N GLU A 128 -17.42 4.15 0.76
CA GLU A 128 -18.67 3.76 1.42
C GLU A 128 -18.45 3.25 2.86
N ASP A 129 -17.26 2.74 3.19
CA ASP A 129 -16.92 2.36 4.57
C ASP A 129 -16.90 3.58 5.50
N LEU A 130 -16.66 4.78 4.96
CA LEU A 130 -16.67 6.03 5.72
C LEU A 130 -18.09 6.42 6.14
N PHE A 131 -19.14 5.94 5.46
CA PHE A 131 -20.51 6.36 5.74
C PHE A 131 -20.93 6.04 7.18
N ASP A 132 -20.62 4.83 7.65
CA ASP A 132 -20.93 4.37 9.00
C ASP A 132 -19.83 4.71 10.01
N ALA A 133 -18.66 5.14 9.54
CA ALA A 133 -17.54 5.43 10.40
C ALA A 133 -17.77 6.72 11.19
N LYS A 134 -17.38 6.72 12.47
CA LYS A 134 -17.50 7.91 13.32
C LYS A 134 -16.33 8.85 13.09
N ILE A 135 -16.64 10.14 12.98
CA ILE A 135 -15.65 11.21 12.96
C ILE A 135 -15.06 11.35 14.36
N LEU A 136 -13.73 11.29 14.45
CA LEU A 136 -13.00 11.44 15.71
C LEU A 136 -12.34 12.81 15.82
N GLU A 137 -11.91 13.38 14.69
CA GLU A 137 -11.22 14.66 14.64
C GLU A 137 -11.79 15.50 13.50
N VAL A 138 -11.86 16.80 13.72
CA VAL A 138 -12.40 17.79 12.79
C VAL A 138 -11.47 19.00 12.77
N SER A 139 -11.36 19.65 11.62
CA SER A 139 -10.59 20.87 11.49
C SER A 139 -11.43 22.07 11.92
N ASN A 140 -10.78 23.16 12.31
CA ASN A 140 -11.45 24.41 12.71
C ASN A 140 -12.37 24.93 11.59
N ALA A 141 -11.94 24.78 10.33
CA ALA A 141 -12.74 25.14 9.17
C ALA A 141 -13.97 24.24 9.03
N ALA A 142 -13.84 22.92 9.22
CA ALA A 142 -14.97 22.01 9.19
C ALA A 142 -15.97 22.24 10.34
N GLU A 143 -15.46 22.56 11.55
CA GLU A 143 -16.31 22.94 12.69
C GLU A 143 -17.11 24.21 12.41
N ALA A 144 -16.50 25.21 11.74
CA ALA A 144 -17.20 26.42 11.32
C ALA A 144 -18.32 26.15 10.30
N LEU A 145 -18.16 25.11 9.48
CA LEU A 145 -19.21 24.62 8.56
C LEU A 145 -20.27 23.74 9.24
N GLY A 146 -20.11 23.44 10.53
CA GLY A 146 -21.08 22.70 11.34
C GLY A 146 -20.78 21.21 11.53
N VAL A 147 -19.65 20.71 11.01
CA VAL A 147 -19.23 19.32 11.23
C VAL A 147 -18.73 19.15 12.66
N LYS A 148 -19.14 18.08 13.34
CA LYS A 148 -18.78 17.81 14.74
C LYS A 148 -18.20 16.41 14.92
N THR A 149 -17.37 16.26 15.94
CA THR A 149 -16.91 14.94 16.39
C THR A 149 -18.11 14.09 16.82
N GLY A 150 -18.04 12.79 16.54
CA GLY A 150 -19.11 11.83 16.82
C GLY A 150 -20.18 11.69 15.74
N MET A 151 -20.24 12.60 14.75
CA MET A 151 -21.05 12.41 13.55
C MET A 151 -20.61 11.17 12.77
N THR A 152 -21.54 10.56 12.03
CA THR A 152 -21.21 9.58 11.00
C THR A 152 -20.56 10.26 9.80
N GLY A 153 -19.75 9.53 9.03
CA GLY A 153 -19.13 10.12 7.85
C GLY A 153 -20.15 10.57 6.80
N ARG A 154 -21.31 9.90 6.71
CA ARG A 154 -22.42 10.37 5.87
C ARG A 154 -22.93 11.74 6.33
N GLU A 155 -23.25 11.90 7.61
CA GLU A 155 -23.71 13.20 8.15
C GLU A 155 -22.68 14.31 7.97
N ALA A 156 -21.39 13.97 8.12
CA ALA A 156 -20.31 14.92 7.90
C ALA A 156 -20.23 15.39 6.44
N VAL A 157 -20.37 14.47 5.47
CA VAL A 157 -20.40 14.81 4.05
C VAL A 157 -21.62 15.67 3.71
N GLU A 158 -22.80 15.30 4.20
CA GLU A 158 -24.03 16.07 3.98
C GLU A 158 -23.92 17.49 4.53
N THR A 159 -23.31 17.64 5.72
CA THR A 159 -23.05 18.96 6.32
C THR A 159 -22.10 19.80 5.46
N LEU A 160 -21.04 19.18 4.93
CA LEU A 160 -20.10 19.86 4.02
C LEU A 160 -20.75 20.22 2.67
N LEU A 161 -21.69 19.42 2.16
CA LEU A 161 -22.44 19.73 0.94
C LEU A 161 -23.49 20.83 1.16
N ALA A 162 -24.09 20.90 2.36
CA ALA A 162 -25.08 21.91 2.71
C ALA A 162 -24.46 23.30 2.91
N ALA A 163 -23.19 23.38 3.31
CA ALA A 163 -22.44 24.63 3.36
C ALA A 163 -22.33 25.24 1.95
N LYS A 164 -22.79 26.47 1.76
CA LYS A 164 -22.71 27.22 0.50
C LYS A 164 -22.16 28.61 0.74
#